data_AF-A0A0E0A123-F1
#
_entry.id   AF-A0A0E0A123-F1
#
_cell.length_a   1.000
_cell.length_b   1.000
_cell.length_c   1.000
_cell.angle_alpha   90.00
_cell.angle_beta   90.00
_cell.angle_gamma   90.00
#
_symmetry.space_group_name_H-M   'P 1'
#
loop_
_entity.id
_entity.type
_entity.pdbx_description
1 polymer ?
#
loop_
_entity_poly.entity_id
_entity_poly.type
_entity_poly.pdbx_seq_one_letter_code
_entity_poly.pdbx_strand_id
1 'polypeptide(L)'
;MPPYDEEASAKEVSDWEEAVKQQDVKVDEATMKARFQDWMKEHNRSYSTEEEKARRYEIFKETTIRADKANAVRPMDVPFAPNGFADWTDEECNSLYSHPGSFDWERYIDHMNTMNANGGYIGNQDVIVSEAVKKKDKELAAKYAERRRRAANNQPEKRLTNI
;
A
#
# COMPACT_ATOMS: atom_id res chain seq x y z
N MET A 1 29.05 -3.88 6.32
CA MET A 1 27.83 -4.51 5.79
C MET A 1 28.29 -5.71 4.99
N PRO A 2 27.95 -6.96 5.36
CA PRO A 2 28.30 -8.11 4.56
C PRO A 2 27.70 -7.96 3.15
N PRO A 3 28.36 -8.48 2.10
CA PRO A 3 27.83 -8.42 0.75
C PRO A 3 26.51 -9.18 0.68
N TYR A 4 25.50 -8.55 0.10
CA TYR A 4 24.19 -9.16 -0.14
C TYR A 4 24.34 -10.22 -1.22
N ASP A 5 24.10 -11.48 -0.87
CA ASP A 5 24.10 -12.60 -1.81
C ASP A 5 22.69 -12.72 -2.41
N GLU A 6 22.53 -12.21 -3.63
CA GLU A 6 21.27 -12.19 -4.35
C GLU A 6 20.74 -13.60 -4.63
N GLU A 7 21.62 -14.57 -4.89
CA GLU A 7 21.22 -15.95 -5.23
C GLU A 7 20.75 -16.72 -3.99
N ALA A 8 21.45 -16.56 -2.87
CA ALA A 8 21.04 -17.16 -1.60
C ALA A 8 19.71 -16.60 -1.11
N SER A 9 19.50 -15.28 -1.24
CA SER A 9 18.25 -14.61 -0.88
C SER A 9 17.08 -15.06 -1.78
N ALA A 10 17.29 -15.12 -3.10
CA ALA A 10 16.27 -15.57 -4.04
C ALA A 10 15.82 -17.02 -3.77
N LYS A 11 16.76 -17.89 -3.41
CA LYS A 11 16.47 -19.29 -3.06
C LYS A 11 15.68 -19.42 -1.75
N GLU A 12 16.03 -18.64 -0.73
CA GLU A 12 15.27 -18.62 0.53
C GLU A 12 13.82 -18.19 0.30
N VAL A 13 13.60 -17.19 -0.57
CA VAL A 13 12.27 -16.74 -0.96
C VAL A 13 11.49 -17.83 -1.70
N SER A 14 12.10 -18.53 -2.67
CA SER A 14 11.41 -19.59 -3.40
C SER A 14 11.00 -20.75 -2.50
N ASP A 15 11.90 -21.18 -1.62
CA ASP A 15 11.66 -22.30 -0.70
C ASP A 15 10.54 -21.95 0.30
N TRP A 16 10.49 -20.70 0.77
CA TRP A 16 9.41 -20.21 1.64
C TRP A 16 8.06 -20.13 0.90
N GLU A 17 8.03 -19.63 -0.34
CA GLU A 17 6.79 -19.59 -1.13
C GLU A 17 6.22 -20.98 -1.43
N GLU A 18 7.08 -21.96 -1.72
CA GLU A 18 6.67 -23.35 -1.92
C GLU A 18 6.08 -23.95 -0.64
N ALA A 19 6.71 -23.71 0.52
CA ALA A 19 6.19 -24.16 1.82
C ALA A 19 4.81 -23.55 2.14
N VAL A 20 4.61 -22.27 1.85
CA VAL A 20 3.31 -21.60 2.01
C VAL A 20 2.24 -22.24 1.11
N LYS A 21 2.57 -22.56 -0.14
CA LYS A 21 1.61 -23.19 -1.07
C LYS A 21 1.17 -24.59 -0.62
N GLN A 22 2.07 -25.38 -0.06
CA GLN A 22 1.81 -26.76 0.38
C GLN A 22 0.95 -26.85 1.65
N GLN A 23 0.80 -25.76 2.39
CA GLN A 23 0.05 -25.77 3.63
C GLN A 23 -1.45 -25.79 3.36
N ASP A 24 -2.15 -26.76 3.96
CA ASP A 24 -3.60 -26.89 3.87
C ASP A 24 -4.26 -26.18 5.06
N VAL A 25 -5.03 -25.13 4.77
CA VAL A 25 -5.75 -24.35 5.78
C VAL A 25 -7.23 -24.52 5.54
N LYS A 26 -7.88 -25.24 6.46
CA LYS A 26 -9.33 -25.43 6.42
C LYS A 26 -10.03 -24.14 6.85
N VAL A 27 -10.60 -23.43 5.88
CA VAL A 27 -11.35 -22.20 6.13
C VAL A 27 -12.83 -22.51 6.28
N ASP A 28 -13.41 -22.09 7.40
CA ASP A 28 -14.86 -22.00 7.54
C ASP A 28 -15.37 -20.73 6.87
N GLU A 29 -16.28 -20.89 5.91
CA GLU A 29 -16.80 -19.81 5.07
C GLU A 29 -17.57 -18.76 5.90
N ALA A 30 -18.29 -19.19 6.94
CA ALA A 30 -19.02 -18.28 7.81
C ALA A 30 -18.06 -17.40 8.63
N THR A 31 -17.00 -18.02 9.16
CA THR A 31 -15.93 -17.32 9.88
C THR A 31 -15.19 -16.33 8.98
N MET A 32 -14.88 -16.71 7.73
CA MET A 32 -14.18 -15.82 6.79
C MET A 32 -15.03 -14.61 6.39
N LYS A 33 -16.34 -14.81 6.18
CA LYS A 33 -17.28 -13.69 5.93
C LYS A 33 -17.39 -12.75 7.12
N ALA A 34 -17.40 -13.26 8.35
CA ALA A 34 -17.38 -12.43 9.55
C ALA A 34 -16.10 -11.57 9.62
N ARG A 35 -14.94 -12.19 9.40
CA ARG A 35 -13.65 -11.47 9.31
C ARG A 35 -13.66 -10.37 8.25
N PHE A 36 -14.23 -10.66 7.07
CA PHE A 36 -14.36 -9.65 6.01
C PHE A 36 -15.23 -8.47 6.43
N GLN A 37 -16.36 -8.70 7.12
CA GLN A 37 -17.21 -7.62 7.62
C GLN A 37 -16.51 -6.76 8.68
N ASP A 38 -15.75 -7.38 9.57
CA ASP A 38 -15.01 -6.66 10.60
C ASP A 38 -13.85 -5.85 9.99
N TRP A 39 -13.10 -6.45 9.06
CA TRP A 39 -12.08 -5.77 8.27
C TRP A 39 -12.64 -4.59 7.47
N MET A 40 -13.81 -4.75 6.86
CA MET A 40 -14.48 -3.66 6.14
C MET A 40 -14.77 -2.46 7.07
N LYS A 41 -15.22 -2.72 8.30
CA LYS A 41 -15.47 -1.65 9.29
C LYS A 41 -14.18 -0.99 9.74
N GLU A 42 -13.15 -1.78 10.04
CA GLU A 42 -11.84 -1.29 10.48
C GLU A 42 -11.19 -0.38 9.44
N HIS A 43 -11.30 -0.74 8.16
CA HIS A 43 -10.70 0.01 7.06
C HIS A 43 -11.67 0.95 6.32
N ASN A 44 -12.86 1.19 6.86
CA ASN A 44 -13.90 2.03 6.26
C ASN A 44 -14.18 1.70 4.79
N ARG A 45 -14.27 0.40 4.47
CA ARG A 45 -14.56 -0.10 3.12
C ARG A 45 -16.06 -0.22 2.90
N SER A 46 -16.51 0.30 1.77
CA SER A 46 -17.87 0.15 1.26
C SER A 46 -17.82 -0.02 -0.25
N TYR A 47 -18.64 -0.92 -0.79
CA TYR A 47 -18.70 -1.18 -2.23
C TYR A 47 -20.04 -0.73 -2.79
N SER A 48 -20.03 -0.24 -4.02
CA SER A 48 -21.21 0.35 -4.68
C SER A 48 -22.23 -0.71 -5.13
N THR A 49 -21.78 -1.92 -5.42
CA THR A 49 -22.63 -3.03 -5.85
C THR A 49 -22.31 -4.31 -5.09
N GLU A 50 -23.28 -5.22 -5.00
CA GLU A 50 -23.07 -6.52 -4.36
C GLU A 50 -22.13 -7.41 -5.20
N GLU A 51 -22.11 -7.24 -6.51
CA GLU A 51 -21.17 -7.95 -7.40
C GLU A 51 -19.72 -7.54 -7.12
N GLU A 52 -19.44 -6.25 -6.95
CA GLU A 52 -18.10 -5.78 -6.60
C GLU A 52 -17.71 -6.22 -5.19
N LYS A 53 -18.65 -6.18 -4.25
CA LYS A 53 -18.42 -6.70 -2.89
C LYS A 53 -18.06 -8.18 -2.89
N ALA A 54 -18.75 -8.99 -3.70
CA ALA A 54 -18.46 -10.40 -3.86
C ALA A 54 -17.07 -10.63 -4.49
N ARG A 55 -16.72 -9.85 -5.53
CA ARG A 55 -15.38 -9.90 -6.15
C ARG A 55 -14.27 -9.57 -5.14
N ARG A 56 -14.46 -8.51 -4.36
CA ARG A 56 -13.52 -8.04 -3.33
C ARG A 56 -13.40 -9.01 -2.16
N TYR A 57 -14.49 -9.69 -1.81
CA TYR A 57 -14.47 -10.75 -0.82
C TYR A 57 -13.59 -11.94 -1.24
N GLU A 58 -13.68 -12.39 -2.49
CA GLU A 58 -12.83 -13.51 -2.96
C GLU A 58 -11.34 -13.14 -2.92
N ILE A 59 -11.00 -11.90 -3.28
CA ILE A 59 -9.63 -11.38 -3.18
C ILE A 59 -9.18 -11.34 -1.71
N PHE A 60 -10.00 -10.77 -0.83
CA PHE A 60 -9.74 -10.73 0.61
C PHE A 60 -9.52 -12.12 1.22
N LYS A 61 -10.33 -13.09 0.81
CA LYS A 61 -10.24 -14.47 1.25
C LYS A 61 -8.91 -15.08 0.83
N GLU A 62 -8.50 -14.90 -0.42
CA GLU A 62 -7.20 -15.39 -0.91
C GLU A 62 -6.04 -14.76 -0.13
N THR A 63 -6.04 -13.44 0.07
CA THR A 63 -4.98 -12.74 0.81
C THR A 63 -4.93 -13.17 2.27
N THR A 64 -6.08 -13.33 2.93
CA THR A 64 -6.16 -13.75 4.33
C THR A 64 -5.67 -15.19 4.50
N ILE A 65 -6.03 -16.10 3.59
CA ILE A 65 -5.54 -17.48 3.59
C ILE A 65 -4.02 -17.50 3.40
N ARG A 66 -3.49 -16.69 2.48
CA ARG A 66 -2.05 -16.60 2.26
C ARG A 66 -1.32 -16.09 3.51
N ALA A 67 -1.88 -15.10 4.21
CA ALA A 67 -1.34 -14.60 5.48
C ALA A 67 -1.37 -15.66 6.59
N ASP A 68 -2.50 -16.38 6.74
CA ASP A 68 -2.64 -17.46 7.72
C ASP A 68 -1.62 -18.59 7.46
N LYS A 69 -1.40 -18.96 6.19
CA LYS A 69 -0.36 -19.93 5.79
C LYS A 69 1.05 -19.41 6.07
N ALA A 70 1.35 -18.17 5.69
CA ALA A 70 2.64 -17.54 5.95
C ALA A 70 3.01 -17.57 7.44
N ASN A 71 2.06 -17.24 8.32
CA ASN A 71 2.23 -17.28 9.76
C ASN A 71 2.46 -18.70 10.31
N ALA A 72 1.85 -19.71 9.70
CA ALA A 72 1.99 -21.09 10.13
C ALA A 72 3.28 -21.76 9.62
N VAL A 73 3.81 -21.35 8.46
CA VAL A 73 5.13 -21.79 7.97
C VAL A 73 6.25 -21.17 8.81
N ARG A 74 6.16 -19.87 9.07
CA ARG A 74 7.18 -19.14 9.83
C ARG A 74 6.49 -18.12 10.74
N PRO A 75 6.32 -18.43 12.03
CA PRO A 75 5.83 -17.45 12.98
C PRO A 75 6.87 -16.33 13.11
N MET A 76 6.47 -15.13 12.68
CA MET A 76 7.24 -13.90 12.82
C MET A 76 6.87 -13.20 14.13
N ASP A 77 7.76 -12.36 14.65
CA ASP A 77 7.48 -11.52 15.83
C ASP A 77 6.25 -10.60 15.61
N VAL A 78 6.04 -10.20 14.36
CA VAL A 78 4.82 -9.52 13.90
C VAL A 78 4.15 -10.41 12.85
N PRO A 79 2.97 -10.99 13.14
CA PRO A 79 2.29 -11.87 12.20
C PRO A 79 1.75 -11.08 11.00
N PHE A 80 1.69 -11.74 9.84
CA PHE A 80 0.97 -11.25 8.68
C PHE A 80 -0.52 -11.17 9.00
N ALA A 81 -1.14 -10.02 8.71
CA ALA A 81 -2.56 -9.80 8.91
C ALA A 81 -3.16 -9.07 7.70
N PRO A 82 -4.46 -9.23 7.40
CA PRO A 82 -5.13 -8.49 6.35
C PRO A 82 -5.05 -6.99 6.66
N ASN A 83 -4.33 -6.25 5.81
CA ASN A 83 -4.17 -4.80 5.93
C ASN A 83 -5.17 -4.08 5.01
N GLY A 84 -5.07 -2.75 4.88
CA GLY A 84 -5.96 -1.97 4.03
C GLY A 84 -5.94 -2.33 2.54
N PHE A 85 -4.97 -3.13 2.07
CA PHE A 85 -4.85 -3.61 0.70
C PHE A 85 -5.33 -5.05 0.52
N ALA A 86 -5.93 -5.66 1.54
CA ALA A 86 -6.34 -7.06 1.49
C ALA A 86 -7.38 -7.37 0.40
N ASP A 87 -8.12 -6.38 -0.11
CA ASP A 87 -9.08 -6.54 -1.21
C ASP A 87 -8.52 -6.17 -2.60
N TRP A 88 -7.20 -5.96 -2.72
CA TRP A 88 -6.54 -5.57 -3.98
C TRP A 88 -6.02 -6.78 -4.74
N THR A 89 -6.18 -6.77 -6.06
CA THR A 89 -5.53 -7.77 -6.91
C THR A 89 -4.03 -7.51 -7.03
N ASP A 90 -3.26 -8.54 -7.37
CA ASP A 90 -1.84 -8.38 -7.69
C ASP A 90 -1.63 -7.38 -8.83
N GLU A 91 -2.56 -7.30 -9.79
CA GLU A 91 -2.51 -6.30 -10.86
C GLU A 91 -2.79 -4.87 -10.36
N GLU A 92 -3.74 -4.69 -9.44
CA GLU A 92 -4.02 -3.39 -8.82
C GLU A 92 -2.83 -2.94 -7.95
N CYS A 93 -2.24 -3.85 -7.17
CA CYS A 93 -1.00 -3.63 -6.45
C CYS A 93 0.15 -3.31 -7.42
N ASN A 94 0.35 -4.12 -8.45
CA ASN A 94 1.38 -3.89 -9.45
C ASN A 94 1.11 -2.61 -10.24
N SER A 95 -0.12 -2.16 -10.47
CA SER A 95 -0.37 -0.87 -11.12
C SER A 95 0.15 0.32 -10.30
N LEU A 96 0.16 0.20 -8.96
CA LEU A 96 0.82 1.16 -8.08
C LEU A 96 2.34 1.09 -8.22
N TYR A 97 2.92 -0.10 -8.42
CA TYR A 97 4.37 -0.35 -8.41
C TYR A 97 5.05 -0.43 -9.80
N SER A 98 4.30 -0.70 -10.87
CA SER A 98 4.75 -1.02 -12.24
C SER A 98 4.83 0.19 -13.14
N HIS A 99 5.17 1.33 -12.57
CA HIS A 99 5.83 2.34 -13.35
C HIS A 99 7.25 2.55 -12.84
N PRO A 100 8.23 1.75 -13.32
CA PRO A 100 9.67 1.95 -13.07
C PRO A 100 10.24 3.26 -13.64
N GLY A 101 9.38 4.20 -14.06
CA GLY A 101 9.68 5.59 -14.39
C GLY A 101 8.49 6.54 -14.21
N SER A 102 7.38 6.11 -13.59
CA SER A 102 6.18 6.94 -13.35
C SER A 102 5.58 6.77 -11.94
N PHE A 103 6.28 6.10 -11.02
CA PHE A 103 6.01 6.36 -9.61
C PHE A 103 6.32 7.84 -9.38
N ASP A 104 5.27 8.67 -9.36
CA ASP A 104 5.36 10.09 -9.11
C ASP A 104 5.74 10.27 -7.64
N TRP A 105 7.03 10.11 -7.38
CA TRP A 105 7.63 10.27 -6.06
C TRP A 105 7.30 11.64 -5.49
N GLU A 106 7.11 12.66 -6.33
CA GLU A 106 6.66 13.97 -5.86
C GLU A 106 5.22 13.92 -5.33
N ARG A 107 4.29 13.23 -6.00
CA ARG A 107 2.91 13.03 -5.52
C ARG A 107 2.82 12.11 -4.30
N TYR A 108 3.63 11.05 -4.25
CA TYR A 108 3.71 10.17 -3.08
C TYR A 108 4.25 10.93 -1.86
N ILE A 109 5.34 11.68 -2.03
CA ILE A 109 5.91 12.52 -0.96
C ILE A 109 4.93 13.63 -0.55
N ASP A 110 4.22 14.26 -1.48
CA ASP A 110 3.18 15.27 -1.19
C ASP A 110 2.01 14.67 -0.40
N HIS A 111 1.58 13.46 -0.75
CA HIS A 111 0.57 12.72 -0.01
C HIS A 111 1.05 12.39 1.41
N MET A 112 2.25 11.85 1.56
CA MET A 112 2.86 11.55 2.87
C MET A 112 3.02 12.82 3.72
N ASN A 113 3.49 13.93 3.14
CA ASN A 113 3.62 15.22 3.83
C ASN A 113 2.26 15.80 4.23
N THR A 114 1.23 15.63 3.39
CA THR A 114 -0.14 16.05 3.69
C THR A 114 -0.74 15.21 4.82
N MET A 115 -0.52 13.90 4.82
CA MET A 115 -0.91 13.03 5.93
C MET A 115 -0.22 13.47 7.23
N ASN A 116 1.10 13.67 7.20
CA ASN A 116 1.86 14.13 8.37
C ASN A 116 1.40 15.52 8.87
N ALA A 117 1.14 16.46 7.96
CA ALA A 117 0.63 17.79 8.30
C ALA A 117 -0.77 17.75 8.93
N ASN A 118 -1.56 16.75 8.56
CA ASN A 118 -2.90 16.49 9.10
C ASN A 118 -2.90 15.48 10.27
N GLY A 119 -1.72 15.05 10.75
CA GLY A 119 -1.56 14.16 11.90
C GLY A 119 -1.73 12.66 11.64
N GLY A 120 -1.82 12.23 10.38
CA GLY A 120 -1.81 10.81 9.99
C GLY A 120 -0.38 10.32 9.74
N TYR A 121 0.11 9.39 10.55
CA TYR A 121 1.46 8.83 10.45
C TYR A 121 1.37 7.32 10.15
N ILE A 122 2.08 6.85 9.12
CA ILE A 122 2.24 5.42 8.82
C ILE A 122 3.64 5.02 9.26
N GLY A 123 3.76 4.66 10.54
CA GLY A 123 5.00 4.30 11.24
C GLY A 123 4.78 4.38 12.75
N ASN A 124 5.57 3.65 13.55
CA ASN A 124 5.39 3.54 15.01
C ASN A 124 5.04 4.88 15.66
N GLN A 125 3.94 4.87 16.42
CA GLN A 125 3.16 6.02 16.90
C GLN A 125 3.90 6.99 17.84
N ASP A 126 5.17 6.72 18.16
CA ASP A 126 5.90 7.36 19.25
C ASP A 126 6.85 8.50 18.83
N VAL A 127 6.92 8.86 17.55
CA VAL A 127 7.69 10.03 17.12
C VAL A 127 6.76 11.22 16.93
N ILE A 128 6.53 11.97 18.02
CA ILE A 128 5.90 13.29 17.93
C ILE A 128 6.78 14.18 17.05
N VAL A 129 6.35 14.40 15.80
CA VAL A 129 7.05 15.24 14.83
C VAL A 129 7.18 16.65 15.40
N SER A 130 8.41 17.13 15.58
CA SER A 130 8.67 18.47 16.12
C SER A 130 8.08 19.57 15.22
N GLU A 131 7.70 20.71 15.80
CA GLU A 131 7.15 21.86 15.05
C GLU A 131 8.09 22.35 13.93
N ALA A 132 9.40 22.19 14.09
CA ALA A 132 10.38 22.52 13.06
C ALA A 132 10.29 21.62 11.83
N VAL A 133 9.99 20.33 12.01
CA VAL A 133 9.79 19.37 10.92
C VAL A 133 8.47 19.67 10.21
N LYS A 134 7.38 19.88 10.96
CA LYS A 134 6.08 20.29 10.38
C LYS A 134 6.20 21.57 9.55
N LYS A 135 7.00 22.54 9.99
CA LYS A 135 7.26 23.77 9.24
C LYS A 135 8.01 23.51 7.94
N LYS A 136 9.08 22.71 7.98
CA LYS A 136 9.84 22.33 6.77
C LYS A 136 8.98 21.59 5.76
N ASP A 137 8.09 20.70 6.22
CA ASP A 137 7.21 19.95 5.32
C ASP A 137 6.18 20.86 4.64
N LYS A 138 5.65 21.87 5.35
CA LYS A 138 4.78 22.91 4.76
C LYS A 138 5.50 23.76 3.71
N GLU A 139 6.74 24.17 3.98
CA GLU A 139 7.56 24.93 3.02
C GLU A 139 7.86 24.10 1.77
N LEU A 140 8.14 22.81 1.97
CA LEU A 140 8.44 21.87 0.89
C LEU A 140 7.20 21.63 0.01
N ALA A 141 6.02 21.41 0.61
CA ALA A 141 4.76 21.28 -0.10
C ALA A 141 4.43 22.53 -0.94
N ALA A 142 4.66 23.74 -0.39
CA ALA A 142 4.46 24.98 -1.12
C ALA A 142 5.39 25.10 -2.35
N LYS A 143 6.66 24.73 -2.20
CA LYS A 143 7.65 24.75 -3.29
C LYS A 143 7.27 23.79 -4.43
N TYR A 144 6.80 22.59 -4.11
CA TYR A 144 6.35 21.62 -5.12
C TYR A 144 5.06 22.06 -5.82
N ALA A 145 4.11 22.68 -5.10
CA ALA A 145 2.91 23.27 -5.69
C ALA A 145 3.25 24.39 -6.68
N GLU A 146 4.25 25.22 -6.38
CA GLU A 146 4.71 26.29 -7.28
C GLU A 146 5.41 25.74 -8.54
N ARG A 147 6.24 24.70 -8.39
CA ARG A 147 6.85 24.00 -9.53
C ARG A 147 5.77 23.41 -10.46
N ARG A 148 4.70 22.84 -9.90
CA ARG A 148 3.54 22.32 -10.65
C ARG A 148 2.81 23.42 -11.43
N ARG A 149 2.55 24.57 -10.79
CA ARG A 149 1.98 25.75 -11.47
C ARG A 149 2.85 26.21 -12.64
N ARG A 150 4.18 26.23 -12.46
CA ARG A 150 5.12 26.62 -13.51
C ARG A 150 5.16 25.62 -14.68
N ALA A 151 5.11 24.32 -14.38
CA ALA A 151 5.05 23.27 -15.40
C ALA A 151 3.73 23.33 -16.20
N ALA A 152 2.60 23.56 -15.53
CA ALA A 152 1.30 23.72 -16.18
C ALA A 152 1.20 24.98 -17.06
N ASN A 153 1.93 26.05 -16.72
CA ASN A 153 2.01 27.27 -17.53
C ASN A 153 2.98 27.16 -18.72
N ASN A 154 3.90 26.19 -18.71
CA ASN A 154 4.88 25.96 -19.78
C ASN A 154 4.46 24.85 -20.76
N GLN A 155 3.25 24.30 -20.65
CA GLN A 155 2.72 23.34 -21.65
C GLN A 155 2.47 24.03 -23.01
N PRO A 156 2.89 23.41 -24.14
CA PRO A 156 2.96 24.06 -25.45
C PRO A 156 1.61 24.50 -26.04
N GLU A 157 0.48 23.89 -25.61
CA GLU A 157 -0.84 24.20 -26.16
C GLU A 157 -1.40 25.56 -25.71
N LYS A 158 -0.91 26.14 -24.61
CA LYS A 158 -1.35 27.47 -24.14
C LYS A 158 -0.61 28.64 -24.79
N ARG A 159 0.42 28.39 -25.60
CA ARG A 159 1.13 29.45 -26.34
C ARG A 159 0.42 29.90 -27.62
N LEU A 160 -0.62 29.19 -28.06
CA LEU A 160 -1.35 29.52 -29.31
C LEU A 160 -2.57 30.44 -29.11
N THR A 161 -2.88 30.86 -27.89
CA THR A 161 -4.04 31.73 -27.61
C THR A 161 -3.63 33.06 -27.00
N ASN A 162 -2.67 33.76 -27.61
CA ASN A 162 -2.46 35.20 -27.43
C ASN A 162 -1.75 35.76 -28.68
N ILE A 163 -2.55 36.02 -29.73
CA ILE A 163 -2.26 37.08 -30.71
C ILE A 163 -2.94 38.34 -30.18
#